data_AF-S8DT03-F1
#
_entry.id   AF-S8DT03-F1
#
_cell.length_a   1.000
_cell.length_b   1.000
_cell.length_c   1.000
_cell.angle_alpha   90.00
_cell.angle_beta   90.00
_cell.angle_gamma   90.00
#
_symmetry.space_group_name_H-M   'P 1'
#
loop_
_entity.id
_entity.type
_entity.pdbx_description
1 polymer ?
#
loop_
_entity_poly.entity_id
_entity_poly.type
_entity_poly.pdbx_seq_one_letter_code
_entity_poly.pdbx_strand_id
1 'polypeptide(L)'
;MRCNQNTVIVDPLVVLAPYRHEHVAKYHEWMKSTELQELTASEPLTLEQEYEMQQKWREDEDKLTFIVLANEARLSADDATDSTESDWLKTLPMVGDVNLFLKGNPSDEDFEAEVEIMIAEPAYRRRGLAHTVLQLFLSYATSAAKASATTNLAGIPPIPRTRLVARIGMQNAPSIALFEKLGFVETKRVEVFGELEMRWRAGAAGPQGEWKRGEVRAVQFPPD
;
A
#
# COMPACT_ATOMS: atom_id res chain seq x y z
N MET A 1 3.17 -3.04 -10.93
CA MET A 1 4.05 -2.13 -10.16
C MET A 1 5.05 -1.35 -11.03
N ARG A 2 4.92 -1.36 -12.37
CA ARG A 2 5.90 -0.71 -13.26
C ARG A 2 6.05 0.78 -12.96
N CYS A 3 4.94 1.45 -12.65
CA CYS A 3 4.90 2.90 -12.43
C CYS A 3 5.51 3.37 -11.11
N ASN A 4 5.63 2.50 -10.10
CA ASN A 4 6.18 2.85 -8.78
C ASN A 4 7.50 2.12 -8.46
N GLN A 5 8.09 1.39 -9.41
CA GLN A 5 9.28 0.55 -9.19
C GLN A 5 10.52 1.29 -8.67
N ASN A 6 10.59 2.61 -8.86
CA ASN A 6 11.70 3.48 -8.41
C ASN A 6 11.21 4.57 -7.43
N THR A 7 10.01 4.44 -6.89
CA THR A 7 9.43 5.46 -6.01
C THR A 7 9.51 5.01 -4.56
N VAL A 8 9.88 5.92 -3.68
CA VAL A 8 9.81 5.74 -2.22
C VAL A 8 9.02 6.89 -1.62
N ILE A 9 8.18 6.61 -0.61
CA ILE A 9 7.45 7.65 0.14
C ILE A 9 7.93 7.61 1.58
N VAL A 10 8.52 8.71 2.04
CA VAL A 10 9.14 8.83 3.36
C VAL A 10 8.24 9.62 4.30
N ASP A 11 8.00 9.06 5.48
CA ASP A 11 7.31 9.66 6.60
C ASP A 11 8.06 9.37 7.91
N PRO A 12 7.99 10.22 8.95
CA PRO A 12 8.64 9.95 10.23
C PRO A 12 8.22 8.66 10.94
N LEU A 13 7.08 8.04 10.59
CA LEU A 13 6.63 6.77 11.18
C LEU A 13 6.86 5.57 10.27
N VAL A 14 6.83 5.76 8.95
CA VAL A 14 6.91 4.68 7.96
C VAL A 14 7.61 5.12 6.69
N VAL A 15 8.21 4.17 5.99
CA VAL A 15 8.69 4.34 4.61
C VAL A 15 7.97 3.34 3.73
N LEU A 16 7.43 3.81 2.60
CA LEU A 16 6.82 2.97 1.58
C LEU A 16 7.84 2.74 0.48
N ALA A 17 8.31 1.51 0.33
CA ALA A 17 9.31 1.10 -0.66
C ALA A 17 8.66 0.17 -1.70
N PRO A 18 9.12 0.13 -2.96
CA PRO A 18 8.54 -0.76 -3.96
C PRO A 18 8.75 -2.22 -3.56
N TYR A 19 7.81 -3.10 -3.90
CA TYR A 19 7.97 -4.54 -3.68
C TYR A 19 8.98 -5.13 -4.67
N ARG A 20 9.95 -5.88 -4.14
CA ARG A 20 11.19 -6.29 -4.82
C ARG A 20 11.53 -7.73 -4.45
N HIS A 21 12.41 -8.36 -5.25
CA HIS A 21 12.84 -9.75 -5.06
C HIS A 21 13.31 -10.03 -3.62
N GLU A 22 14.10 -9.13 -3.04
CA GLU A 22 14.63 -9.25 -1.66
C GLU A 22 13.56 -9.32 -0.55
N HIS A 23 12.34 -8.85 -0.83
CA HIS A 23 11.23 -8.87 0.13
C HIS A 23 10.45 -10.19 0.13
N VAL A 24 10.57 -11.00 -0.92
CA VAL A 24 9.71 -12.18 -1.18
C VAL A 24 9.84 -13.21 -0.06
N ALA A 25 11.06 -13.54 0.35
CA ALA A 25 11.27 -14.56 1.38
C ALA A 25 10.57 -14.21 2.71
N LYS A 26 10.63 -12.94 3.12
CA LYS A 26 9.93 -12.48 4.33
C LYS A 26 8.41 -12.42 4.14
N TYR A 27 7.95 -11.95 2.98
CA TYR A 27 6.53 -11.94 2.65
C TYR A 27 5.93 -13.36 2.68
N HIS A 28 6.65 -14.34 2.13
CA HIS A 28 6.27 -15.75 2.17
C HIS A 28 6.15 -16.28 3.61
N GLU A 29 7.04 -15.90 4.53
CA GLU A 29 6.89 -16.28 5.95
C GLU A 29 5.61 -15.71 6.57
N TRP A 30 5.21 -14.48 6.22
CA TRP A 30 3.92 -13.94 6.66
C TRP A 30 2.75 -14.75 6.08
N MET A 31 2.83 -15.10 4.80
CA MET A 31 1.80 -15.90 4.12
C MET A 31 1.73 -17.36 4.58
N LYS A 32 2.54 -17.81 5.55
CA LYS A 32 2.32 -19.09 6.25
C LYS A 32 1.31 -18.99 7.39
N SER A 33 0.98 -17.79 7.84
CA SER A 33 0.01 -17.58 8.92
C SER A 33 -1.43 -17.68 8.40
N THR A 34 -2.20 -18.64 8.92
CA THR A 34 -3.63 -18.79 8.60
C THR A 34 -4.43 -17.53 8.97
N GLU A 35 -4.10 -16.87 10.08
CA GLU A 35 -4.75 -15.61 10.47
C GLU A 35 -4.55 -14.53 9.39
N LEU A 36 -3.35 -14.41 8.84
CA LEU A 36 -3.06 -13.42 7.80
C LEU A 36 -3.78 -13.76 6.51
N GLN A 37 -3.70 -15.01 6.07
CA GLN A 37 -4.42 -15.50 4.88
C GLN A 37 -5.92 -15.23 4.95
N GLU A 38 -6.55 -15.50 6.11
CA GLU A 38 -7.97 -15.22 6.33
C GLU A 38 -8.29 -13.72 6.27
N LEU A 39 -7.45 -12.88 6.90
CA LEU A 39 -7.66 -11.43 6.94
C LEU A 39 -7.42 -10.74 5.59
N THR A 40 -6.54 -11.30 4.75
CA THR A 40 -6.20 -10.79 3.41
C THR A 40 -6.89 -11.57 2.28
N ALA A 41 -7.75 -12.53 2.61
CA ALA A 41 -8.39 -13.44 1.66
C ALA A 41 -7.39 -14.07 0.64
N SER A 42 -6.19 -14.40 1.12
CA SER A 42 -5.08 -14.89 0.28
C SER A 42 -4.94 -16.40 0.34
N GLU A 43 -4.61 -17.02 -0.79
CA GLU A 43 -4.28 -18.45 -0.87
C GLU A 43 -2.78 -18.69 -0.66
N PRO A 44 -2.38 -19.81 0.00
CA PRO A 44 -0.98 -20.14 0.18
C PRO A 44 -0.30 -20.51 -1.15
N LEU A 45 0.91 -19.99 -1.34
CA LEU A 45 1.78 -20.30 -2.47
C LEU A 45 3.10 -20.90 -1.98
N THR A 46 3.78 -21.66 -2.84
CA THR A 46 5.18 -22.03 -2.58
C THR A 46 6.08 -20.81 -2.71
N LEU A 47 7.26 -20.87 -2.10
CA LEU A 47 8.23 -19.76 -2.17
C LEU A 47 8.61 -19.44 -3.63
N GLU A 48 8.77 -20.45 -4.48
CA GLU A 48 9.06 -20.28 -5.90
C GLU A 48 7.91 -19.57 -6.63
N GLN A 49 6.66 -19.93 -6.32
CA GLN A 49 5.48 -19.27 -6.89
C GLN A 49 5.39 -17.80 -6.48
N GLU A 50 5.75 -17.47 -5.23
CA GLU A 50 5.83 -16.07 -4.77
C GLU A 50 6.87 -15.26 -5.55
N TYR A 51 8.04 -15.84 -5.83
CA TYR A 51 9.06 -15.20 -6.67
C TYR A 51 8.55 -14.98 -8.11
N GLU A 52 7.91 -15.99 -8.72
CA GLU A 52 7.32 -15.86 -10.05
C GLU A 52 6.22 -14.79 -10.09
N MET A 53 5.39 -14.70 -9.05
CA MET A 53 4.34 -13.69 -8.95
C MET A 53 4.90 -12.29 -8.74
N GLN A 54 5.93 -12.13 -7.91
CA GLN A 54 6.58 -10.83 -7.73
C GLN A 54 7.19 -10.32 -9.03
N GLN A 55 7.84 -11.19 -9.82
CA GLN A 55 8.37 -10.83 -11.13
C GLN A 55 7.28 -10.34 -12.09
N LYS A 56 6.15 -11.06 -12.18
CA LYS A 56 5.00 -10.63 -12.98
C LYS A 56 4.46 -9.28 -12.52
N TRP A 57 4.20 -9.13 -11.21
CA TRP A 57 3.66 -7.89 -10.64
C TRP A 57 4.58 -6.69 -10.85
N ARG A 58 5.89 -6.90 -10.97
CA ARG A 58 6.84 -5.82 -11.24
C ARG A 58 6.51 -5.11 -12.56
N GLU A 59 6.06 -5.86 -13.56
CA GLU A 59 5.76 -5.36 -14.91
C GLU A 59 4.32 -4.86 -15.06
N ASP A 60 3.40 -5.23 -14.15
CA ASP A 60 2.00 -4.80 -14.17
C ASP A 60 1.85 -3.25 -14.19
N GLU A 61 0.97 -2.73 -15.02
CA GLU A 61 0.65 -1.30 -15.11
C GLU A 61 -0.65 -0.93 -14.36
N ASP A 62 -1.45 -1.94 -14.03
CA ASP A 62 -2.74 -1.83 -13.36
C ASP A 62 -2.65 -2.05 -11.83
N LYS A 63 -1.44 -2.10 -11.29
CA LYS A 63 -1.21 -2.34 -9.86
C LYS A 63 -0.09 -1.50 -9.27
N LEU A 64 -0.33 -0.99 -8.07
CA LEU A 64 0.68 -0.36 -7.21
C LEU A 64 0.80 -1.16 -5.92
N THR A 65 2.01 -1.59 -5.59
CA THR A 65 2.30 -2.20 -4.31
C THR A 65 3.50 -1.53 -3.69
N PHE A 66 3.38 -1.18 -2.41
CA PHE A 66 4.51 -0.80 -1.58
C PHE A 66 4.62 -1.74 -0.40
N ILE A 67 5.85 -2.08 -0.07
CA ILE A 67 6.23 -2.63 1.22
C ILE A 67 6.26 -1.51 2.25
N VAL A 68 5.64 -1.77 3.39
CA VAL A 68 5.66 -0.89 4.55
C VAL A 68 6.89 -1.23 5.40
N LEU A 69 7.81 -0.27 5.48
CA LEU A 69 8.96 -0.31 6.37
C LEU A 69 8.66 0.58 7.58
N ALA A 70 8.86 0.07 8.80
CA ALA A 70 8.72 0.87 10.00
C ALA A 70 9.89 1.84 10.10
N ASN A 71 9.59 3.14 10.13
CA ASN A 71 10.59 4.18 10.30
C ASN A 71 10.64 4.59 11.76
N GLU A 72 11.04 3.67 12.63
CA GLU A 72 11.23 3.95 14.06
C GLU A 72 12.56 4.67 14.29
N ALA A 73 12.81 5.76 13.57
CA ALA A 73 14.02 6.55 13.69
C ALA A 73 14.12 7.11 15.12
N ARG A 74 14.80 6.37 16.00
CA ARG A 74 15.71 7.01 16.93
C ARG A 74 16.75 7.69 16.05
N LEU A 75 16.79 9.02 16.14
CA LEU A 75 17.86 9.87 15.67
C LEU A 75 19.21 9.32 16.15
N SER A 76 19.85 8.46 15.38
CA SER A 76 21.29 8.27 15.41
C SER A 76 21.76 8.51 13.98
N ALA A 77 21.77 9.79 13.62
CA ALA A 77 22.65 10.28 12.58
C ALA A 77 24.07 10.08 13.10
N ASP A 78 24.70 8.97 12.73
CA ASP A 78 26.15 8.75 12.74
C ASP A 78 26.40 7.36 12.15
N ASP A 79 26.30 7.25 10.83
CA ASP A 79 27.17 6.39 10.03
C ASP A 79 27.00 6.75 8.55
N ALA A 80 27.64 7.85 8.17
CA ALA A 80 27.86 8.19 6.77
C ALA A 80 29.05 7.35 6.26
N THR A 81 28.79 6.10 5.91
CA THR A 81 29.68 5.31 5.06
C THR A 81 29.02 5.14 3.71
N ASP A 82 29.78 5.42 2.65
CA ASP A 82 29.64 5.13 1.21
C ASP A 82 28.55 4.12 0.78
N SER A 83 27.29 4.39 1.11
CA SER A 83 26.14 3.52 0.88
C SER A 83 25.25 4.13 -0.20
N THR A 84 24.71 3.30 -1.09
CA THR A 84 23.80 3.76 -2.15
C THR A 84 22.54 4.38 -1.56
N GLU A 85 21.83 5.22 -2.34
CA GLU A 85 20.55 5.82 -1.91
C GLU A 85 19.47 4.79 -1.51
N SER A 86 19.67 3.50 -1.81
CA SER A 86 18.76 2.41 -1.47
C SER A 86 19.15 1.62 -0.21
N ASP A 87 20.41 1.68 0.26
CA ASP A 87 20.91 0.76 1.29
C ASP A 87 20.31 1.01 2.67
N TRP A 88 20.00 2.26 3.00
CA TRP A 88 19.36 2.60 4.27
C TRP A 88 17.97 1.95 4.41
N LEU A 89 17.27 1.66 3.30
CA LEU A 89 15.96 0.99 3.32
C LEU A 89 16.07 -0.43 3.88
N LYS A 90 17.19 -1.12 3.61
CA LYS A 90 17.44 -2.49 4.09
C LYS A 90 17.63 -2.56 5.60
N THR A 91 17.95 -1.42 6.24
CA THR A 91 18.10 -1.35 7.70
C THR A 91 16.76 -1.19 8.42
N LEU A 92 15.70 -0.84 7.70
CA LEU A 92 14.38 -0.64 8.27
C LEU A 92 13.62 -1.96 8.39
N PRO A 93 12.91 -2.21 9.52
CA PRO A 93 12.06 -3.38 9.64
C PRO A 93 10.93 -3.36 8.61
N MET A 94 10.86 -4.40 7.78
CA MET A 94 9.70 -4.68 6.94
C MET A 94 8.52 -5.14 7.80
N VAL A 95 7.36 -4.48 7.74
CA VAL A 95 6.25 -4.74 8.68
C VAL A 95 4.89 -4.99 8.03
N GLY A 96 4.77 -4.78 6.73
CA GLY A 96 3.56 -5.07 5.98
C GLY A 96 3.65 -4.57 4.54
N ASP A 97 2.51 -4.36 3.91
CA ASP A 97 2.38 -3.89 2.54
C ASP A 97 1.05 -3.16 2.33
N VAL A 98 0.97 -2.41 1.25
CA VAL A 98 -0.25 -1.73 0.78
C VAL A 98 -0.34 -1.85 -0.73
N ASN A 99 -1.53 -2.23 -1.22
CA ASN A 99 -1.81 -2.49 -2.62
C ASN A 99 -2.92 -1.59 -3.16
N LEU A 100 -2.83 -1.27 -4.43
CA LEU A 100 -3.89 -0.68 -5.24
C LEU A 100 -4.05 -1.48 -6.53
N PHE A 101 -5.24 -1.98 -6.81
CA PHE A 101 -5.58 -2.70 -8.03
C PHE A 101 -6.54 -1.87 -8.87
N LEU A 102 -6.20 -1.63 -10.13
CA LEU A 102 -7.04 -0.91 -11.07
C LEU A 102 -7.90 -1.91 -11.85
N LYS A 103 -9.21 -1.74 -11.81
CA LYS A 103 -10.18 -2.59 -12.51
C LYS A 103 -10.99 -1.75 -13.50
N GLY A 104 -11.12 -2.25 -14.73
CA GLY A 104 -11.82 -1.55 -15.81
C GLY A 104 -10.96 -0.46 -16.48
N ASN A 105 -11.54 0.23 -17.47
CA ASN A 105 -10.87 1.34 -18.13
C ASN A 105 -11.05 2.63 -17.32
N PRO A 106 -10.02 3.45 -17.08
CA PRO A 106 -10.13 4.73 -16.37
C PRO A 106 -11.18 5.72 -16.90
N SER A 107 -11.59 5.57 -18.17
CA SER A 107 -12.62 6.39 -18.81
C SER A 107 -14.04 5.88 -18.57
N ASP A 108 -14.19 4.65 -18.08
CA ASP A 108 -15.48 3.98 -17.93
C ASP A 108 -16.12 4.25 -16.56
N GLU A 109 -17.45 4.15 -16.51
CA GLU A 109 -18.21 4.39 -15.28
C GLU A 109 -18.03 3.28 -14.22
N ASP A 110 -17.58 2.10 -14.63
CA ASP A 110 -17.30 0.96 -13.75
C ASP A 110 -15.84 0.88 -13.31
N PHE A 111 -15.00 1.87 -13.67
CA PHE A 111 -13.62 1.96 -13.18
C PHE A 111 -13.57 1.95 -11.65
N GLU A 112 -12.69 1.12 -11.10
CA GLU A 112 -12.43 1.01 -9.67
C GLU A 112 -10.95 0.95 -9.38
N ALA A 113 -10.54 1.59 -8.28
CA ALA A 113 -9.21 1.47 -7.71
C ALA A 113 -9.33 0.86 -6.31
N GLU A 114 -9.10 -0.44 -6.22
CA GLU A 114 -9.26 -1.23 -5.01
C GLU A 114 -8.03 -1.16 -4.12
N VAL A 115 -8.22 -0.78 -2.86
CA VAL A 115 -7.15 -0.57 -1.88
C VAL A 115 -7.14 -1.70 -0.87
N GLU A 116 -5.98 -2.30 -0.67
CA GLU A 116 -5.74 -3.31 0.37
C GLU A 116 -4.52 -2.93 1.20
N ILE A 117 -4.52 -3.30 2.48
CA ILE A 117 -3.40 -3.05 3.38
C ILE A 117 -3.27 -4.19 4.38
N MET A 118 -2.02 -4.55 4.67
CA MET A 118 -1.68 -5.46 5.74
C MET A 118 -0.55 -4.87 6.60
N ILE A 119 -0.70 -4.95 7.93
CA ILE A 119 0.43 -4.82 8.87
C ILE A 119 0.67 -6.20 9.45
N ALA A 120 1.57 -6.94 8.81
CA ALA A 120 1.82 -8.34 9.08
C ALA A 120 2.43 -8.55 10.46
N GLU A 121 3.41 -7.73 10.83
CA GLU A 121 4.18 -7.89 12.07
C GLU A 121 3.36 -7.50 13.31
N PRO A 122 3.00 -8.44 14.20
CA PRO A 122 2.15 -8.16 15.35
C PRO A 122 2.70 -7.06 16.27
N ALA A 123 4.03 -7.00 16.42
CA ALA A 123 4.71 -5.99 17.22
C ALA A 123 4.39 -4.56 16.77
N TYR A 124 4.07 -4.33 15.50
CA TYR A 124 3.82 -3.02 14.91
C TYR A 124 2.33 -2.70 14.71
N ARG A 125 1.44 -3.67 14.97
CA ARG A 125 -0.01 -3.45 14.93
C ARG A 125 -0.44 -2.50 16.05
N ARG A 126 -1.60 -1.86 15.87
CA ARG A 126 -2.21 -0.93 16.85
C ARG A 126 -1.37 0.29 17.24
N ARG A 127 -0.30 0.60 16.50
CA ARG A 127 0.52 1.81 16.66
C ARG A 127 0.13 2.98 15.73
N GLY A 128 -0.97 2.85 14.99
CA GLY A 128 -1.43 3.86 14.03
C GLY A 128 -0.70 3.84 12.68
N LEU A 129 0.18 2.86 12.43
CA LEU A 129 0.92 2.75 11.17
C LEU A 129 -0.01 2.59 9.97
N ALA A 130 -0.96 1.64 10.02
CA ALA A 130 -1.89 1.40 8.91
C ALA A 130 -2.65 2.66 8.47
N HIS A 131 -3.07 3.49 9.43
CA HIS A 131 -3.73 4.77 9.14
C HIS A 131 -2.78 5.74 8.44
N THR A 132 -1.54 5.85 8.93
CA THR A 132 -0.52 6.70 8.29
C THR A 132 -0.21 6.20 6.88
N VAL A 133 0.05 4.90 6.71
CA VAL A 133 0.31 4.26 5.40
C VAL A 133 -0.80 4.56 4.41
N LEU A 134 -2.07 4.34 4.77
CA LEU A 134 -3.20 4.61 3.88
C LEU A 134 -3.31 6.09 3.52
N GLN A 135 -3.09 7.02 4.46
CA GLN A 135 -3.10 8.45 4.14
C GLN A 135 -2.03 8.80 3.10
N LEU A 136 -0.78 8.35 3.30
CA LEU A 136 0.33 8.59 2.38
C LEU A 136 0.06 7.99 1.00
N PHE A 137 -0.35 6.72 0.99
CA PHE A 137 -0.57 5.94 -0.23
C PHE A 137 -1.75 6.46 -1.04
N LEU A 138 -2.88 6.72 -0.41
CA LEU A 138 -4.07 7.27 -1.08
C LEU A 138 -3.82 8.71 -1.55
N SER A 139 -3.07 9.51 -0.78
CA SER A 139 -2.67 10.83 -1.25
C SER A 139 -1.78 10.73 -2.48
N TYR A 140 -0.79 9.82 -2.49
CA TYR A 140 0.07 9.60 -3.65
C TYR A 140 -0.73 9.17 -4.89
N ALA A 141 -1.54 8.11 -4.76
CA ALA A 141 -2.33 7.55 -5.86
C ALA A 141 -3.33 8.55 -6.45
N THR A 142 -3.99 9.35 -5.60
CA THR A 142 -5.00 10.32 -6.06
C THR A 142 -4.43 11.70 -6.41
N SER A 143 -3.15 11.96 -6.09
CA SER A 143 -2.45 13.18 -6.52
C SER A 143 -1.94 13.09 -7.95
N ALA A 144 -1.99 11.92 -8.60
CA ALA A 144 -1.64 11.75 -10.03
C ALA A 144 -2.44 12.67 -10.97
N ALA A 145 -3.66 13.03 -10.57
CA ALA A 145 -4.49 14.01 -11.27
C ALA A 145 -3.90 15.43 -11.28
N LYS A 146 -2.97 15.73 -10.36
CA LYS A 146 -2.24 17.01 -10.26
C LYS A 146 -0.79 16.77 -10.70
N ALA A 147 -0.58 16.41 -11.96
CA ALA A 147 0.75 16.28 -12.55
C ALA A 147 1.54 17.58 -12.36
N SER A 148 2.45 17.59 -11.38
CA SER A 148 3.53 18.55 -11.24
C SER A 148 4.83 17.79 -11.41
N ALA A 149 5.85 18.46 -11.95
CA ALA A 149 7.14 17.89 -12.41
C ALA A 149 7.94 17.08 -11.37
N THR A 150 7.45 16.94 -10.14
CA THR A 150 8.11 16.27 -9.01
C THR A 150 7.57 14.87 -8.68
N THR A 151 6.39 14.49 -9.19
CA THR A 151 5.84 13.13 -8.96
C THR A 151 5.97 12.29 -10.22
N ASN A 152 6.85 11.29 -10.19
CA ASN A 152 7.08 10.35 -11.29
C ASN A 152 5.95 9.30 -11.35
N LEU A 153 4.71 9.76 -11.49
CA LEU A 153 3.50 8.94 -11.64
C LEU A 153 3.25 8.54 -13.10
N ALA A 154 4.30 8.56 -13.93
CA ALA A 154 4.20 8.23 -15.34
C ALA A 154 3.61 6.82 -15.51
N GLY A 155 2.48 6.73 -16.20
CA GLY A 155 1.78 5.48 -16.50
C GLY A 155 0.59 5.15 -15.58
N ILE A 156 0.37 5.86 -14.48
CA ILE A 156 -0.85 5.67 -13.66
C ILE A 156 -1.91 6.67 -14.13
N PRO A 157 -3.11 6.21 -14.51
CA PRO A 157 -4.19 7.12 -14.87
C PRO A 157 -4.61 7.99 -13.66
N PRO A 158 -5.16 9.20 -13.86
CA PRO A 158 -5.75 9.96 -12.77
C PRO A 158 -6.79 9.12 -12.03
N ILE A 159 -6.66 9.00 -10.70
CA ILE A 159 -7.58 8.25 -9.86
C ILE A 159 -8.39 9.23 -9.02
N PRO A 160 -9.64 9.54 -9.39
CA PRO A 160 -10.53 10.30 -8.53
C PRO A 160 -10.78 9.54 -7.22
N ARG A 161 -10.82 10.25 -6.09
CA ARG A 161 -11.10 9.61 -4.79
C ARG A 161 -12.42 8.83 -4.79
N THR A 162 -13.41 9.29 -5.56
CA THR A 162 -14.72 8.63 -5.71
C THR A 162 -14.66 7.26 -6.39
N ARG A 163 -13.52 6.89 -6.97
CA ARG A 163 -13.25 5.58 -7.59
C ARG A 163 -12.57 4.59 -6.63
N LEU A 164 -12.18 5.05 -5.43
CA LEU A 164 -11.56 4.19 -4.45
C LEU A 164 -12.59 3.27 -3.80
N VAL A 165 -12.23 1.99 -3.72
CA VAL A 165 -13.00 0.94 -3.08
C VAL A 165 -12.10 0.14 -2.14
N ALA A 166 -12.64 -0.35 -1.04
CA ALA A 166 -12.01 -1.33 -0.18
C ALA A 166 -13.02 -2.46 0.07
N ARG A 167 -12.59 -3.70 -0.17
CA ARG A 167 -13.36 -4.90 0.13
C ARG A 167 -12.79 -5.53 1.39
N ILE A 168 -13.64 -5.70 2.40
CA ILE A 168 -13.20 -6.05 3.75
C ILE A 168 -14.13 -7.14 4.28
N GLY A 169 -13.58 -8.22 4.85
CA GLY A 169 -14.41 -9.21 5.53
C GLY A 169 -15.27 -8.57 6.62
N MET A 170 -16.57 -8.92 6.69
CA MET A 170 -17.55 -8.32 7.60
C MET A 170 -17.16 -8.46 9.09
N GLN A 171 -16.33 -9.45 9.42
CA GLN A 171 -15.83 -9.69 10.77
C GLN A 171 -14.55 -8.90 11.09
N ASN A 172 -13.91 -8.26 10.10
CA ASN A 172 -12.69 -7.48 10.26
C ASN A 172 -13.01 -6.04 10.72
N ALA A 173 -13.61 -5.93 11.91
CA ALA A 173 -13.95 -4.67 12.54
C ALA A 173 -12.77 -3.66 12.64
N PRO A 174 -11.51 -4.09 12.89
CA PRO A 174 -10.37 -3.17 12.86
C PRO A 174 -10.15 -2.49 11.50
N SER A 175 -10.23 -3.22 10.39
CA SER A 175 -10.10 -2.64 9.04
C SER A 175 -11.29 -1.76 8.68
N ILE A 176 -12.51 -2.16 9.03
CA ILE A 176 -13.70 -1.33 8.80
C ILE A 176 -13.53 0.04 9.49
N ALA A 177 -13.22 0.04 10.80
CA ALA A 177 -13.01 1.27 11.56
C ALA A 177 -11.80 2.10 11.08
N LEU A 178 -10.81 1.46 10.44
CA LEU A 178 -9.67 2.13 9.82
C LEU A 178 -10.11 2.90 8.56
N PHE A 179 -10.89 2.29 7.68
CA PHE A 179 -11.37 2.92 6.45
C PHE A 179 -12.43 3.99 6.71
N GLU A 180 -13.29 3.82 7.72
CA GLU A 180 -14.22 4.86 8.18
C GLU A 180 -13.47 6.17 8.55
N LYS A 181 -12.37 6.08 9.28
CA LYS A 181 -11.52 7.24 9.64
C LYS A 181 -10.93 7.96 8.43
N LEU A 182 -10.82 7.29 7.28
CA LEU A 182 -10.31 7.86 6.03
C LEU A 182 -11.41 8.48 5.16
N GLY A 183 -12.66 8.45 5.63
CA GLY A 183 -13.83 8.97 4.91
C GLY A 183 -14.47 7.94 3.96
N PHE A 184 -14.16 6.66 4.11
CA PHE A 184 -14.90 5.60 3.43
C PHE A 184 -16.20 5.32 4.19
N VAL A 185 -17.23 4.96 3.44
CA VAL A 185 -18.51 4.51 3.99
C VAL A 185 -18.87 3.19 3.36
N GLU A 186 -19.56 2.35 4.11
CA GLU A 186 -20.16 1.13 3.60
C GLU A 186 -21.14 1.46 2.45
N THR A 187 -20.99 0.80 1.30
CA THR A 187 -21.88 0.94 0.14
C THR A 187 -22.61 -0.34 -0.23
N LYS A 188 -22.06 -1.51 0.11
CA LYS A 188 -22.63 -2.81 -0.25
C LYS A 188 -22.19 -3.89 0.72
N ARG A 189 -23.07 -4.88 0.95
CA ARG A 189 -22.78 -6.14 1.65
C ARG A 189 -22.97 -7.31 0.70
N VAL A 190 -22.04 -8.26 0.73
CA VAL A 190 -22.10 -9.49 -0.05
C VAL A 190 -22.08 -10.69 0.90
N GLU A 191 -23.26 -11.05 1.41
CA GLU A 191 -23.45 -12.07 2.46
C GLU A 191 -22.84 -13.43 2.10
N VAL A 192 -22.93 -13.86 0.83
CA VAL A 192 -22.41 -15.16 0.36
C VAL A 192 -20.89 -15.27 0.49
N PHE A 193 -20.17 -14.14 0.45
CA PHE A 193 -18.73 -14.08 0.64
C PHE A 193 -18.33 -13.51 2.01
N GLY A 194 -19.30 -13.14 2.85
CA GLY A 194 -19.03 -12.47 4.14
C GLY A 194 -18.23 -11.17 3.98
N GLU A 195 -18.44 -10.43 2.88
CA GLU A 195 -17.64 -9.26 2.49
C GLU A 195 -18.45 -7.95 2.53
N LEU A 196 -17.77 -6.89 2.96
CA LEU A 196 -18.23 -5.52 2.95
C LEU A 196 -17.49 -4.71 1.88
N GLU A 197 -18.24 -3.98 1.05
CA GLU A 197 -17.66 -2.96 0.18
C GLU A 197 -17.76 -1.59 0.86
N MET A 198 -16.62 -0.90 0.94
CA MET A 198 -16.53 0.48 1.41
C MET A 198 -16.00 1.38 0.30
N ARG A 199 -16.60 2.55 0.11
CA ARG A 199 -16.18 3.54 -0.88
C ARG A 199 -15.98 4.91 -0.27
N TRP A 200 -15.01 5.66 -0.77
CA TRP A 200 -14.78 7.03 -0.31
C TRP A 200 -15.93 7.96 -0.74
N ARG A 201 -16.43 8.77 0.19
CA ARG A 201 -17.49 9.77 -0.09
C ARG A 201 -17.09 11.13 0.48
N ALA A 202 -17.20 12.16 -0.36
CA ALA A 202 -17.02 13.54 0.07
C ALA A 202 -18.05 13.90 1.16
N GLY A 203 -17.59 14.45 2.29
CA GLY A 203 -18.46 14.87 3.39
C GLY A 203 -18.92 13.76 4.35
N ALA A 204 -18.49 12.51 4.16
CA ALA A 204 -18.65 11.47 5.18
C ALA A 204 -17.85 11.82 6.45
N ALA A 205 -18.22 11.21 7.59
CA ALA A 205 -17.61 11.44 8.91
C ALA A 205 -16.14 10.96 8.98
N GLY A 206 -15.25 11.69 8.31
CA GLY A 206 -13.80 11.61 8.38
C GLY A 206 -13.23 13.03 8.34
N PRO A 207 -11.91 13.23 8.56
CA PRO A 207 -11.33 14.56 8.47
C PRO A 207 -11.66 15.15 7.10
N GLN A 208 -12.37 16.28 7.07
CA GLN A 208 -12.70 17.04 5.86
C GLN A 208 -11.45 17.61 5.15
N GLY A 209 -10.25 17.20 5.56
CA GLY A 209 -8.96 17.68 5.11
C GLY A 209 -8.28 16.77 4.09
N GLU A 210 -7.16 17.24 3.57
CA GLU A 210 -6.28 16.43 2.75
C GLU A 210 -5.68 15.27 3.58
N TRP A 211 -5.54 14.09 2.97
CA TRP A 211 -4.76 13.02 3.58
C TRP A 211 -3.29 13.46 3.74
N LYS A 212 -2.64 12.96 4.80
CA LYS A 212 -1.21 13.20 5.06
C LYS A 212 -0.39 12.86 3.81
N ARG A 213 0.58 13.72 3.49
CA ARG A 213 1.57 13.50 2.42
C ARG A 213 2.93 13.19 3.00
N GLY A 214 3.65 12.28 2.36
CA GLY A 214 5.04 12.00 2.64
C GLY A 214 5.95 12.64 1.60
N GLU A 215 7.25 12.63 1.86
CA GLU A 215 8.24 13.03 0.89
C GLU A 215 8.40 11.93 -0.17
N VAL A 216 8.11 12.26 -1.43
CA VAL A 216 8.26 11.32 -2.55
C VAL A 216 9.67 11.44 -3.11
N ARG A 217 10.42 10.34 -3.10
CA ARG A 217 11.78 10.26 -3.64
C ARG A 217 11.83 9.26 -4.78
N ALA A 218 12.54 9.61 -5.84
CA ALA A 218 12.97 8.63 -6.84
C ALA A 218 14.27 8.00 -6.36
N VAL A 219 14.33 6.67 -6.27
CA VAL A 219 15.50 5.91 -5.83
C VAL A 219 15.91 4.97 -6.95
N GLN A 220 17.20 4.97 -7.29
CA GLN A 220 17.76 3.96 -8.19
C GLN A 220 18.13 2.72 -7.39
N PHE A 221 17.49 1.61 -7.73
CA PHE A 221 17.80 0.32 -7.15
C PHE A 221 18.76 -0.47 -8.06
N PRO A 222 19.59 -1.35 -7.48
CA PRO A 222 20.32 -2.33 -8.28
C PRO A 222 19.35 -3.22 -9.08
N PRO A 223 19.81 -3.83 -10.18
CA PRO A 223 19.03 -4.86 -10.87
C PRO A 223 18.74 -6.03 -9.91
N ASP A 224 17.53 -6.58 -10.03
CA ASP A 224 17.11 -7.82 -9.35
C ASP A 224 17.81 -9.04 -9.96
#